data_AF-A0A955NST6-F1
#
_entry.id   AF-A0A955NST6-F1
#
_cell.length_a   1.000
_cell.length_b   1.000
_cell.length_c   1.000
_cell.angle_alpha   90.00
_cell.angle_beta   90.00
_cell.angle_gamma   90.00
#
_symmetry.space_group_name_H-M   'P 1'
#
loop_
_entity.id
_entity.type
_entity.pdbx_description
1 polymer ?
#
loop_
_entity_poly.entity_id
_entity_poly.type
_entity_poly.pdbx_seq_one_letter_code
_entity_poly.pdbx_strand_id
1 'polypeptide(L)'
;MGIARDDAATGADLKTTPLIPREVLFGNPDKAMARLSPDGKHLSYLAPVDGVLNVWVAPGDQPEKAEPVTQDKKRGIRMYSWSYTPGRLLYLQDSDGDENYHIYSVDVEKKETTDLTPIEGVKAQIEQVSHRSPSVILVGLNDRDPQLHDIYR
;
A
#
# COMPACT_ATOMS: atom_id res chain seq x y z
N MET A 1 21.06 10.79 57.00
CA MET A 1 21.87 9.93 56.11
C MET A 1 21.09 9.82 54.80
N GLY A 2 21.65 10.35 53.72
CA GLY A 2 20.90 10.79 52.53
C GLY A 2 20.43 9.67 51.60
N ILE A 3 19.26 9.89 51.02
CA ILE A 3 18.69 9.16 49.88
C ILE A 3 19.54 9.51 48.65
N ALA A 4 20.26 8.54 48.11
CA ALA A 4 20.96 8.68 46.83
C ALA A 4 19.92 8.84 45.72
N ARG A 5 20.06 9.91 44.93
CA ARG A 5 19.33 10.08 43.67
C ARG A 5 19.99 9.18 42.63
N ASP A 6 19.20 8.34 41.96
CA ASP A 6 19.66 7.57 40.82
C ASP A 6 20.26 8.48 39.76
N ASP A 7 21.42 8.07 39.28
CA ASP A 7 22.26 8.78 38.32
C ASP A 7 21.50 9.10 37.02
N ALA A 8 21.63 10.35 36.61
CA ALA A 8 21.18 10.84 35.32
C ALA A 8 21.79 10.00 34.19
N ALA A 9 20.96 9.63 33.21
CA ALA A 9 21.40 9.05 31.97
C ALA A 9 22.55 9.90 31.38
N THR A 10 23.73 9.30 31.28
CA THR A 10 24.92 9.90 30.67
C THR A 10 24.59 10.28 29.22
N GLY A 11 24.57 11.58 28.94
CA GLY A 11 24.35 12.12 27.60
C GLY A 11 25.45 11.65 26.65
N ALA A 12 25.06 11.03 25.54
CA ALA A 12 25.98 10.65 24.48
C ALA A 12 26.67 11.91 23.91
N ASP A 13 27.98 11.83 23.66
CA ASP A 13 28.72 12.88 22.95
C ASP A 13 28.23 12.94 21.50
N LEU A 14 27.54 14.03 21.17
CA LEU A 14 27.01 14.31 19.83
C LEU A 14 28.13 14.39 18.78
N LYS A 15 29.40 14.60 19.16
CA LYS A 15 30.52 14.67 18.22
C LYS A 15 31.01 13.30 17.73
N THR A 16 30.74 12.23 18.45
CA THR A 16 31.20 10.87 18.10
C THR A 16 30.07 9.95 17.66
N THR A 17 28.82 10.39 17.77
CA THR A 17 27.67 9.61 17.31
C THR A 17 27.53 9.74 15.80
N PRO A 18 27.66 8.65 15.01
CA PRO A 18 27.45 8.71 13.57
C PRO A 18 26.06 9.24 13.24
N LEU A 19 25.97 10.17 12.30
CA LEU A 19 24.69 10.67 11.82
C LEU A 19 23.96 9.57 11.04
N ILE A 20 22.67 9.42 11.28
CA ILE A 20 21.81 8.55 10.46
C ILE A 20 21.74 9.15 9.06
N PRO A 21 22.10 8.41 7.99
CA PRO A 21 21.95 8.90 6.62
C PRO A 21 20.50 9.31 6.36
N ARG A 22 20.30 10.44 5.68
CA ARG A 22 18.94 10.94 5.36
C ARG A 22 18.12 9.92 4.57
N GLU A 23 18.77 9.16 3.70
CA GLU A 23 18.14 8.08 2.93
C GLU A 23 17.50 7.00 3.81
N VAL A 24 18.08 6.70 4.99
CA VAL A 24 17.52 5.73 5.94
C VAL A 24 16.23 6.26 6.58
N LEU A 25 16.11 7.58 6.72
CA LEU A 25 14.94 8.22 7.35
C LEU A 25 13.84 8.62 6.36
N PHE A 26 14.22 8.99 5.14
CA PHE A 26 13.31 9.61 4.15
C PHE A 26 13.19 8.83 2.84
N GLY A 27 13.95 7.73 2.69
CA GLY A 27 13.84 6.84 1.54
C GLY A 27 12.60 5.94 1.62
N ASN A 28 12.39 5.17 0.55
CA ASN A 28 11.35 4.13 0.56
C ASN A 28 11.71 3.04 1.58
N PRO A 29 10.70 2.43 2.22
CA PRO A 29 10.92 1.23 3.01
C PRO A 29 11.35 0.06 2.11
N ASP A 30 12.18 -0.84 2.64
CA ASP A 30 12.54 -2.09 1.95
C ASP A 30 11.30 -2.93 1.62
N LYS A 31 10.39 -3.05 2.61
CA LYS A 31 9.08 -3.69 2.51
C LYS A 31 8.11 -3.00 3.45
N ALA A 32 6.91 -2.71 2.98
CA ALA A 32 5.84 -2.12 3.78
C ALA A 32 4.49 -2.78 3.49
N MET A 33 3.52 -2.54 4.38
CA MET A 33 2.11 -2.94 4.16
C MET A 33 1.94 -4.44 3.85
N ALA A 34 2.72 -5.33 4.48
CA ALA A 34 2.65 -6.76 4.18
C ALA A 34 1.25 -7.36 4.46
N ARG A 35 0.77 -8.23 3.57
CA ARG A 35 -0.57 -8.87 3.65
C ARG A 35 -0.53 -10.31 3.15
N LEU A 36 -1.34 -11.17 3.75
CA LEU A 36 -1.65 -12.50 3.19
C LEU A 36 -2.93 -12.44 2.34
N SER A 37 -2.99 -13.23 1.27
CA SER A 37 -4.22 -13.45 0.52
C SER A 37 -5.28 -14.13 1.41
N PRO A 38 -6.58 -13.99 1.11
CA PRO A 38 -7.65 -14.59 1.93
C PRO A 38 -7.54 -16.11 2.07
N ASP A 39 -6.96 -16.79 1.06
CA ASP A 39 -6.71 -18.23 1.06
C ASP A 39 -5.33 -18.62 1.64
N GLY A 40 -4.53 -17.63 2.08
CA GLY A 40 -3.19 -17.82 2.64
C GLY A 40 -2.11 -18.23 1.65
N LYS A 41 -2.42 -18.37 0.36
CA LYS A 41 -1.47 -18.87 -0.64
C LYS A 41 -0.41 -17.86 -1.07
N HIS A 42 -0.65 -16.57 -0.86
CA HIS A 42 0.25 -15.51 -1.31
C HIS A 42 0.58 -14.53 -0.19
N LEU A 43 1.85 -14.14 -0.13
CA LEU A 43 2.33 -12.98 0.62
C LEU A 43 2.46 -11.82 -0.36
N SER A 44 1.98 -10.64 0.01
CA SER A 44 2.23 -9.40 -0.73
C SER A 44 2.78 -8.32 0.17
N TYR A 45 3.47 -7.34 -0.42
CA TYR A 45 3.95 -6.13 0.25
C TYR A 45 4.24 -5.03 -0.78
N LEU A 46 4.42 -3.80 -0.31
CA LEU A 46 4.97 -2.70 -1.10
C LEU A 46 6.49 -2.72 -1.02
N ALA A 47 7.15 -2.63 -2.17
CA ALA A 47 8.60 -2.50 -2.27
C ALA A 47 8.99 -1.73 -3.55
N PRO A 48 10.14 -1.05 -3.56
CA PRO A 48 10.54 -0.23 -4.70
C PRO A 48 10.91 -1.09 -5.92
N VAL A 49 10.43 -0.68 -7.08
CA VAL A 49 10.98 -1.01 -8.41
C VAL A 49 11.58 0.27 -8.94
N ASP A 50 12.90 0.29 -9.17
CA ASP A 50 13.64 1.49 -9.61
C ASP A 50 13.37 2.75 -8.76
N GLY A 51 13.21 2.56 -7.44
CA GLY A 51 12.93 3.65 -6.50
C GLY A 51 11.46 4.09 -6.42
N VAL A 52 10.52 3.39 -7.08
CA VAL A 52 9.08 3.67 -7.03
C VAL A 52 8.33 2.49 -6.41
N LEU A 53 7.53 2.74 -5.36
CA LEU A 53 6.80 1.68 -4.66
C LEU A 53 5.78 0.98 -5.57
N ASN A 54 5.88 -0.34 -5.63
CA ASN A 54 4.99 -1.22 -6.37
C ASN A 54 4.53 -2.36 -5.46
N VAL A 55 3.45 -3.04 -5.85
CA VAL A 55 3.00 -4.24 -5.14
C VAL A 55 3.81 -5.44 -5.63
N TRP A 56 4.42 -6.15 -4.68
CA TRP A 56 5.13 -7.40 -4.88
C TRP A 56 4.31 -8.55 -4.31
N VAL A 57 4.39 -9.71 -4.96
CA VAL A 57 3.70 -10.93 -4.53
C VAL A 57 4.64 -12.13 -4.63
N ALA A 58 4.61 -12.98 -3.59
CA ALA A 58 5.29 -14.26 -3.52
C ALA A 58 4.30 -15.37 -3.13
N PRO A 59 4.60 -16.65 -3.41
CA PRO A 59 3.96 -17.75 -2.70
C PRO A 59 4.14 -17.57 -1.18
N GLY A 60 3.10 -17.84 -0.40
CA GLY A 60 3.06 -17.57 1.03
C GLY A 60 4.11 -18.32 1.84
N ASP A 61 4.60 -19.46 1.33
CA ASP A 61 5.64 -20.29 1.93
C ASP A 61 7.05 -20.03 1.35
N GLN A 62 7.18 -19.18 0.33
CA GLN A 62 8.43 -18.89 -0.38
C GLN A 62 8.57 -17.37 -0.62
N PRO A 63 8.67 -16.55 0.46
CA PRO A 63 8.72 -15.10 0.38
C PRO A 63 9.91 -14.55 -0.45
N GLU A 64 10.97 -15.34 -0.63
CA GLU A 64 12.13 -15.02 -1.45
C GLU A 64 11.84 -15.02 -2.96
N LYS A 65 10.73 -15.63 -3.39
CA LYS A 65 10.29 -15.70 -4.80
C LYS A 65 9.35 -14.56 -5.19
N ALA A 66 9.38 -13.45 -4.45
CA ALA A 66 8.52 -12.33 -4.74
C ALA A 66 8.84 -11.69 -6.10
N GLU A 67 7.80 -11.31 -6.82
CA GLU A 67 7.89 -10.54 -8.07
C GLU A 67 6.96 -9.33 -8.01
N PRO A 68 7.30 -8.21 -8.68
CA PRO A 68 6.37 -7.10 -8.81
C PRO A 68 5.20 -7.50 -9.72
N VAL A 69 3.98 -7.21 -9.28
CA VAL A 69 2.74 -7.41 -10.07
C VAL A 69 2.20 -6.11 -10.65
N THR A 70 2.70 -4.96 -10.17
CA THR A 70 2.44 -3.63 -10.72
C THR A 70 3.74 -3.01 -11.25
N GLN A 71 3.63 -1.99 -12.11
CA GLN A 71 4.78 -1.31 -12.73
C GLN A 71 4.59 0.22 -12.77
N ASP A 72 4.15 0.83 -11.67
CA ASP A 72 4.13 2.28 -11.57
C ASP A 72 5.56 2.85 -11.61
N LYS A 73 5.72 3.95 -12.35
CA LYS A 73 7.01 4.63 -12.56
C LYS A 73 7.01 6.07 -12.07
N LYS A 74 5.94 6.49 -11.37
CA LYS A 74 5.74 7.88 -10.98
C LYS A 74 5.59 8.00 -9.47
N ARG A 75 4.35 7.88 -8.97
CA ARG A 75 3.97 8.31 -7.62
C ARG A 75 4.18 7.23 -6.56
N GLY A 76 4.19 5.97 -6.99
CA GLY A 76 4.24 4.79 -6.16
C GLY A 76 2.88 4.45 -5.55
N ILE A 77 2.59 3.16 -5.46
CA ILE A 77 1.40 2.65 -4.80
C ILE A 77 1.62 2.71 -3.29
N ARG A 78 0.65 3.29 -2.57
CA ARG A 78 0.72 3.47 -1.11
C ARG A 78 -0.35 2.67 -0.35
N MET A 79 -1.46 2.38 -1.02
CA MET A 79 -2.60 1.68 -0.44
C MET A 79 -3.02 0.57 -1.37
N TYR A 80 -3.11 -0.63 -0.80
CA TYR A 80 -3.59 -1.81 -1.51
C TYR A 80 -4.21 -2.81 -0.53
N SER A 81 -5.03 -3.71 -1.06
CA SER A 81 -5.66 -4.82 -0.33
C SER A 81 -5.92 -6.00 -1.24
N TRP A 82 -6.00 -7.20 -0.67
CA TRP A 82 -6.57 -8.34 -1.40
C TRP A 82 -8.08 -8.17 -1.57
N SER A 83 -8.58 -8.49 -2.76
CA SER A 83 -10.00 -8.79 -2.93
C SER A 83 -10.26 -10.22 -2.46
N TYR A 84 -11.54 -10.60 -2.38
CA TYR A 84 -11.92 -12.01 -2.18
C TYR A 84 -12.02 -12.79 -3.49
N THR A 85 -11.90 -12.12 -4.66
CA THR A 85 -11.74 -12.81 -5.93
C THR A 85 -10.34 -13.45 -5.96
N PRO A 86 -10.22 -14.74 -6.30
CA PRO A 86 -8.92 -15.41 -6.35
C PRO A 86 -7.92 -14.68 -7.25
N GLY A 87 -6.69 -14.52 -6.77
CA GLY A 87 -5.60 -13.92 -7.55
C GLY A 87 -5.75 -12.42 -7.85
N ARG A 88 -6.63 -11.70 -7.14
CA ARG A 88 -6.92 -10.29 -7.41
C ARG A 88 -6.59 -9.39 -6.23
N LEU A 89 -5.75 -8.40 -6.52
CA LEU A 89 -5.39 -7.29 -5.62
C LEU A 89 -6.09 -6.02 -6.09
N LEU A 90 -6.46 -5.18 -5.14
CA LEU A 90 -6.97 -3.84 -5.37
C LEU A 90 -5.93 -2.83 -4.88
N TYR A 91 -5.73 -1.73 -5.59
CA TYR A 91 -4.89 -0.64 -5.13
C TYR A 91 -5.48 0.72 -5.51
N LEU A 92 -5.13 1.74 -4.74
CA LEU A 92 -5.56 3.11 -4.98
C LEU A 92 -4.37 3.92 -5.49
N GLN A 93 -4.63 4.72 -6.51
CA GLN A 93 -3.62 5.62 -7.08
C GLN A 93 -4.30 6.88 -7.60
N ASP A 94 -3.69 8.03 -7.32
CA ASP A 94 -4.04 9.35 -7.84
C ASP A 94 -3.10 9.71 -9.02
N SER A 95 -3.48 10.71 -9.81
CA SER A 95 -2.67 11.17 -10.93
C SER A 95 -1.91 12.43 -10.55
N ASP A 96 -0.57 12.31 -10.47
CA ASP A 96 0.34 13.44 -10.22
C ASP A 96 -0.03 14.29 -8.97
N GLY A 97 -0.71 13.70 -8.00
CA GLY A 97 -1.05 14.31 -6.71
C GLY A 97 -2.29 15.18 -6.68
N ASP A 98 -3.21 14.98 -7.61
CA ASP A 98 -4.54 15.59 -7.58
C ASP A 98 -5.47 15.08 -6.46
N GLU A 99 -5.04 14.04 -5.72
CA GLU A 99 -5.79 13.36 -4.66
C GLU A 99 -7.11 12.70 -5.12
N ASN A 100 -7.32 12.62 -6.44
CA ASN A 100 -8.43 11.93 -7.08
C ASN A 100 -8.04 10.48 -7.26
N TYR A 101 -8.13 9.72 -6.16
CA TYR A 101 -7.78 8.30 -6.18
C TYR A 101 -8.76 7.52 -7.07
N HIS A 102 -8.20 6.76 -8.00
CA HIS A 102 -8.89 5.71 -8.73
C HIS A 102 -8.66 4.36 -8.06
N ILE A 103 -9.59 3.43 -8.23
CA ILE A 103 -9.46 2.06 -7.77
C ILE A 103 -9.03 1.19 -8.94
N TYR A 104 -7.88 0.55 -8.80
CA TYR A 104 -7.36 -0.40 -9.78
C TYR A 104 -7.45 -1.82 -9.26
N SER A 105 -7.66 -2.77 -10.16
CA SER A 105 -7.55 -4.21 -9.92
C SER A 105 -6.38 -4.77 -10.72
N VAL A 106 -5.55 -5.57 -10.07
CA VAL A 106 -4.47 -6.30 -10.74
C VAL A 106 -4.69 -7.80 -10.63
N ASP A 107 -4.59 -8.48 -11.76
CA ASP A 107 -4.48 -9.93 -11.86
C ASP A 107 -3.04 -10.34 -11.54
N VAL A 108 -2.85 -11.08 -10.45
CA VAL A 108 -1.52 -11.44 -9.95
C VAL A 108 -0.75 -12.34 -10.93
N GLU A 109 -1.43 -13.26 -11.59
CA GLU A 109 -0.79 -14.19 -12.52
C GLU A 109 -0.45 -13.51 -13.85
N LYS A 110 -1.39 -12.74 -14.39
CA LYS A 110 -1.22 -12.08 -15.69
C LYS A 110 -0.44 -10.77 -15.60
N LYS A 111 -0.32 -10.19 -14.41
CA LYS A 111 0.21 -8.83 -14.17
C LYS A 111 -0.53 -7.77 -14.98
N GLU A 112 -1.83 -8.02 -15.22
CA GLU A 112 -2.71 -7.12 -15.97
C GLU A 112 -3.49 -6.25 -14.99
N THR A 113 -3.45 -4.95 -15.22
CA THR A 113 -4.14 -3.94 -14.43
C THR A 113 -5.39 -3.44 -15.16
N THR A 114 -6.46 -3.22 -14.42
CA THR A 114 -7.70 -2.59 -14.90
C THR A 114 -8.10 -1.46 -13.96
N ASP A 115 -8.39 -0.28 -14.52
CA ASP A 115 -9.04 0.80 -13.79
C ASP A 115 -10.53 0.44 -13.61
N LEU A 116 -10.98 0.32 -12.36
CA LEU A 116 -12.37 0.02 -12.03
C LEU A 116 -13.23 1.29 -11.93
N THR A 117 -12.61 2.47 -11.93
CA THR A 117 -13.29 3.77 -11.84
C THR A 117 -12.77 4.73 -12.93
N PRO A 118 -12.84 4.39 -14.23
CA PRO A 118 -12.25 5.17 -15.31
C PRO A 118 -13.11 6.39 -15.67
N ILE A 119 -13.37 7.26 -14.69
CA ILE A 119 -14.17 8.48 -14.82
C ILE A 119 -13.26 9.64 -14.46
N GLU A 120 -13.21 10.67 -15.30
CA GLU A 120 -12.31 11.80 -15.10
C GLU A 120 -12.78 12.68 -13.93
N GLY A 121 -11.84 13.11 -13.08
CA GLY A 121 -12.09 14.08 -12.00
C GLY A 121 -12.87 13.53 -10.80
N VAL A 122 -13.07 12.22 -10.71
CA VAL A 122 -13.72 11.58 -9.57
C VAL A 122 -12.70 11.11 -8.54
N LYS A 123 -13.15 11.04 -7.31
CA LYS A 123 -12.47 10.39 -6.21
C LYS A 123 -13.25 9.14 -5.84
N ALA A 124 -12.55 8.01 -5.85
CA ALA A 124 -13.08 6.72 -5.46
C ALA A 124 -12.45 6.26 -4.13
N GLN A 125 -13.26 5.57 -3.33
CA GLN A 125 -12.79 4.89 -2.13
C GLN A 125 -13.41 3.50 -2.00
N ILE A 126 -12.63 2.54 -1.52
CA ILE A 126 -13.12 1.20 -1.21
C ILE A 126 -13.78 1.27 0.18
N GLU A 127 -15.10 1.09 0.22
CA GLU A 127 -15.86 1.06 1.47
C GLU A 127 -15.86 -0.32 2.09
N GLN A 128 -15.97 -1.36 1.26
CA GLN A 128 -15.98 -2.74 1.75
C GLN A 128 -15.58 -3.78 0.69
N VAL A 129 -14.88 -4.81 1.16
CA VAL A 129 -14.69 -6.09 0.47
C VAL A 129 -15.34 -7.21 1.29
N SER A 130 -15.94 -8.21 0.66
CA SER A 130 -16.70 -9.24 1.39
C SER A 130 -16.47 -10.65 0.86
N HIS A 131 -16.13 -11.58 1.76
CA HIS A 131 -16.05 -13.02 1.44
C HIS A 131 -17.41 -13.60 1.04
N ARG A 132 -18.51 -12.95 1.43
CA ARG A 132 -19.87 -13.37 1.03
C ARG A 132 -20.22 -12.93 -0.39
N SER A 133 -19.48 -11.99 -0.96
CA SER A 133 -19.66 -11.50 -2.33
C SER A 133 -18.28 -11.29 -2.97
N PRO A 134 -17.54 -12.37 -3.26
CA PRO A 134 -16.12 -12.28 -3.62
C PRO A 134 -15.81 -11.44 -4.86
N SER A 135 -16.76 -11.38 -5.79
CA SER A 135 -16.67 -10.67 -7.07
C SER A 135 -17.22 -9.25 -7.04
N VAL A 136 -17.62 -8.74 -5.87
CA VAL A 136 -18.25 -7.43 -5.69
C VAL A 136 -17.52 -6.67 -4.60
N ILE A 137 -17.29 -5.39 -4.83
CA ILE A 137 -16.76 -4.45 -3.83
C ILE A 137 -17.73 -3.29 -3.69
N LEU A 138 -17.82 -2.71 -2.50
CA LEU A 138 -18.56 -1.46 -2.32
C LEU A 138 -17.60 -0.30 -2.52
N VAL A 139 -17.98 0.62 -3.40
CA VAL A 139 -17.19 1.78 -3.77
C VAL A 139 -17.98 3.04 -3.43
N GLY A 140 -17.35 3.96 -2.71
CA GLY A 140 -17.80 5.33 -2.60
C GLY A 140 -17.27 6.12 -3.79
N LEU A 141 -18.12 6.85 -4.50
CA LEU A 141 -17.75 7.67 -5.66
C LEU A 141 -18.47 9.02 -5.62
N ASN A 142 -17.74 10.11 -5.91
CA ASN A 142 -18.28 11.48 -5.88
C ASN A 142 -18.62 12.04 -7.27
N ASP A 143 -19.06 11.18 -8.18
CA ASP A 143 -19.37 11.52 -9.58
C ASP A 143 -20.62 12.39 -9.73
N ARG A 144 -21.58 12.26 -8.81
CA ARG A 144 -22.80 13.09 -8.78
C ARG A 144 -22.57 14.48 -8.18
N ASP A 145 -21.87 14.55 -7.04
CA ASP A 145 -21.53 15.77 -6.32
C ASP A 145 -20.10 15.64 -5.78
N PRO A 146 -19.15 16.50 -6.19
CA PRO A 146 -17.75 16.39 -5.76
C PRO A 146 -17.54 16.36 -4.25
N GLN A 147 -18.49 16.85 -3.45
CA GLN A 147 -18.42 16.89 -1.99
C GLN A 147 -18.95 15.63 -1.29
N LEU A 148 -19.69 14.76 -1.99
CA LEU A 148 -20.41 13.62 -1.40
C LEU A 148 -20.09 12.33 -2.16
N HIS A 149 -19.93 11.22 -1.45
CA HIS A 149 -19.74 9.91 -2.08
C HIS A 149 -21.03 9.12 -2.04
N ASP A 150 -21.52 8.69 -3.20
CA ASP A 150 -22.59 7.71 -3.34
C ASP A 150 -22.01 6.29 -3.36
N ILE A 151 -22.82 5.31 -2.98
CA ILE A 151 -22.40 3.90 -2.89
C ILE A 151 -22.74 3.15 -4.16
N TYR A 152 -21.72 2.57 -4.78
CA TYR A 152 -21.76 1.72 -5.96
C TYR A 152 -21.28 0.29 -5.63
N ARG A 153 -21.56 -0.66 -6.54
CA ARG A 153 -21.17 -2.07 -6.43
C ARG A 153 -20.71 -2.63 -7.77
#